data_AF-A0A4U0SW94-F1
#
_entry.id   AF-A0A4U0SW94-F1
#
_cell.length_a   1.000
_cell.length_b   1.000
_cell.length_c   1.000
_cell.angle_alpha   90.00
_cell.angle_beta   90.00
_cell.angle_gamma   90.00
#
_symmetry.space_group_name_H-M   'P 1'
#
loop_
_entity.id
_entity.type
_entity.pdbx_description
1 polymer ?
#
loop_
_entity_poly.entity_id
_entity_poly.type
_entity_poly.pdbx_seq_one_letter_code
_entity_poly.pdbx_strand_id
1 'polypeptide(L)'
;MAYFAGYAMWTYLTEPFSFTMPGFETEEVTPWEEDGQTWRRLKVTFPDDIATHSKEQTFYIGSDGLIKRHDYDAEVVAGGPAAHYPSEYREFDGIMIPTKRRVYPLAEDGTANRDLLLVSIDLDGITLE
;
A
#
# COMPACT_ATOMS: atom_id res chain seq x y z
N MET A 1 3.90 18.29 -5.52
CA MET A 1 4.49 17.01 -5.99
C MET A 1 5.53 16.45 -5.02
N ALA A 2 6.56 17.18 -4.62
CA ALA A 2 7.57 16.68 -3.67
C ALA A 2 6.98 16.22 -2.32
N TYR A 3 6.02 16.97 -1.78
CA TYR A 3 5.28 16.57 -0.57
C TYR A 3 4.58 15.21 -0.73
N PHE A 4 3.80 15.05 -1.80
CA PHE A 4 3.10 13.80 -2.14
C PHE A 4 4.07 12.62 -2.26
N ALA A 5 5.12 12.79 -3.06
CA ALA A 5 6.11 11.75 -3.27
C ALA A 5 6.86 11.38 -1.98
N GLY A 6 7.19 12.37 -1.15
CA GLY A 6 7.94 12.18 0.09
C GLY A 6 7.17 11.33 1.10
N TYR A 7 5.93 11.70 1.43
CA TYR A 7 5.14 10.91 2.37
C TYR A 7 4.79 9.53 1.78
N ALA A 8 4.49 9.46 0.48
CA ALA A 8 4.12 8.21 -0.17
C ALA A 8 5.28 7.20 -0.08
N MET A 9 6.50 7.64 -0.42
CA MET A 9 7.69 6.80 -0.30
C MET A 9 8.00 6.42 1.14
N TRP A 10 7.79 7.32 2.11
CA TRP A 10 7.93 6.97 3.52
C TRP A 10 6.98 5.83 3.89
N THR A 11 5.68 5.97 3.61
CA THR A 11 4.68 4.91 3.88
C THR A 11 5.09 3.58 3.24
N TYR A 12 5.45 3.59 1.95
CA TYR A 12 5.77 2.38 1.18
C TYR A 12 7.03 1.63 1.62
N LEU A 13 7.94 2.32 2.31
CA LEU A 13 9.21 1.77 2.79
C LEU A 13 9.15 1.37 4.27
N THR A 14 8.20 1.92 5.03
CA THR A 14 8.04 1.61 6.45
C THR A 14 6.91 0.63 6.74
N GLU A 15 5.97 0.46 5.81
CA GLU A 15 4.94 -0.58 5.92
C GLU A 15 5.55 -2.00 5.83
N PRO A 16 5.01 -2.99 6.56
CA PRO A 16 3.94 -2.87 7.55
C PRO A 16 4.44 -2.49 8.96
N PHE A 17 5.75 -2.34 9.17
CA PHE A 17 6.36 -2.18 10.49
C PHE A 17 5.87 -0.94 11.23
N SER A 18 5.64 0.17 10.51
CA SER A 18 5.12 1.41 11.08
C SER A 18 3.77 1.25 11.77
N PHE A 19 2.96 0.25 11.39
CA PHE A 19 1.64 0.04 11.99
C PHE A 19 1.69 -0.37 13.47
N THR A 20 2.87 -0.74 13.98
CA THR A 20 3.09 -1.07 15.39
C THR A 20 3.48 0.13 16.25
N MET A 21 3.68 1.30 15.63
CA MET A 21 4.07 2.52 16.32
C MET A 21 2.89 3.15 17.08
N PRO A 22 3.14 3.97 18.12
CA PRO A 22 2.07 4.66 18.84
C PRO A 22 1.18 5.51 17.92
N GLY A 23 -0.13 5.45 18.15
CA GLY A 23 -1.13 6.24 17.42
C GLY A 23 -1.68 5.58 16.17
N PHE A 24 -1.06 4.50 15.67
CA PHE A 24 -1.66 3.67 14.64
C PHE A 24 -2.71 2.74 15.26
N GLU A 25 -3.85 2.61 14.58
CA GLU A 25 -4.88 1.63 14.90
C GLU A 25 -5.06 0.65 13.74
N THR A 26 -5.27 -0.62 14.06
CA THR A 26 -5.41 -1.67 13.04
C THR A 26 -6.62 -2.54 13.32
N GLU A 27 -7.41 -2.83 12.29
CA GLU A 27 -8.59 -3.68 12.35
C GLU A 27 -8.54 -4.70 11.20
N GLU A 28 -8.65 -5.99 11.51
CA GLU A 28 -8.84 -7.00 10.47
C GLU A 28 -10.29 -6.98 9.99
N VAL A 29 -10.48 -6.83 8.69
CA VAL A 29 -11.80 -6.75 8.05
C VAL A 29 -12.05 -7.97 7.15
N THR A 30 -13.26 -8.09 6.59
CA THR A 30 -13.65 -9.23 5.75
C THR A 30 -12.59 -9.52 4.69
N PRO A 31 -12.17 -10.78 4.47
CA PRO A 31 -11.21 -11.11 3.41
C PRO A 31 -11.64 -10.66 2.02
N TRP A 32 -10.68 -10.61 1.11
CA TRP A 32 -10.89 -10.24 -0.29
C TRP A 32 -10.47 -11.37 -1.22
N GLU A 33 -11.25 -11.58 -2.27
CA GLU A 33 -10.96 -12.56 -3.33
C GLU A 33 -10.49 -11.83 -4.58
N GLU A 34 -9.28 -12.12 -5.03
CA GLU A 34 -8.73 -11.55 -6.26
C GLU A 34 -7.81 -12.55 -6.95
N ASP A 35 -7.93 -12.67 -8.27
CA ASP A 35 -7.06 -13.53 -9.09
C ASP A 35 -6.96 -14.99 -8.57
N GLY A 36 -8.05 -15.50 -8.00
CA GLY A 36 -8.13 -16.86 -7.43
C GLY A 36 -7.43 -17.03 -6.08
N GLN A 37 -7.08 -15.94 -5.40
CA GLN A 37 -6.47 -15.92 -4.08
C GLN A 37 -7.40 -15.23 -3.07
N THR A 38 -7.42 -15.76 -1.86
CA THR A 38 -8.00 -15.10 -0.69
C THR A 38 -6.92 -14.32 0.04
N TRP A 39 -7.13 -13.01 0.21
CA TRP A 39 -6.25 -12.13 0.97
C TRP A 39 -6.92 -11.69 2.27
N ARG A 40 -6.16 -11.68 3.37
CA ARG A 40 -6.58 -11.03 4.61
C ARG A 40 -6.53 -9.53 4.40
N ARG A 41 -7.45 -8.78 5.00
CA ARG A 41 -7.45 -7.32 4.90
C ARG A 41 -7.25 -6.68 6.26
N LEU A 42 -6.30 -5.77 6.33
CA LEU A 42 -6.01 -4.97 7.51
C LEU A 42 -6.35 -3.51 7.17
N LYS A 43 -7.42 -3.01 7.77
CA LYS A 43 -7.69 -1.57 7.80
C LYS A 43 -6.72 -0.93 8.80
N VAL A 44 -6.05 0.12 8.38
CA VAL A 44 -5.08 0.88 9.19
C VAL A 44 -5.56 2.33 9.25
N THR A 45 -5.70 2.85 10.46
CA THR A 45 -5.95 4.26 10.74
C THR A 45 -4.66 4.91 11.17
N PHE A 46 -4.19 5.88 10.40
CA PHE A 46 -2.96 6.62 10.66
C PHE A 46 -3.21 7.73 11.72
N PRO A 47 -2.23 8.04 12.57
CA PRO A 47 -2.32 9.16 13.50
C PRO A 47 -2.27 10.51 12.76
N ASP A 48 -2.83 11.54 13.38
CA ASP A 48 -3.03 12.86 12.75
C ASP A 48 -1.72 13.61 12.42
N ASP A 49 -0.61 13.21 13.03
CA ASP A 49 0.72 13.81 12.82
C ASP A 49 1.53 13.16 11.69
N ILE A 50 1.02 12.07 11.10
CA ILE A 50 1.64 11.41 9.95
C ILE A 50 0.96 11.87 8.67
N ALA A 51 1.73 12.54 7.81
CA ALA A 51 1.31 12.82 6.45
C ALA A 51 1.16 11.50 5.66
N THR A 52 0.00 11.30 5.04
CA THR A 52 -0.29 10.11 4.23
C THR A 52 -1.36 10.41 3.18
N HIS A 53 -1.73 9.42 2.36
CA HIS A 53 -2.75 9.55 1.31
C HIS A 53 -4.14 9.89 1.87
N SER A 54 -4.61 9.09 2.81
CA SER A 54 -5.86 9.22 3.54
C SER A 54 -5.70 8.68 4.96
N LYS A 55 -6.52 9.16 5.90
CA LYS A 55 -6.42 8.73 7.31
C LYS A 55 -6.65 7.23 7.48
N GLU A 56 -7.63 6.69 6.77
CA GLU A 56 -7.92 5.25 6.73
C GLU A 56 -7.45 4.67 5.41
N GLN A 57 -6.74 3.55 5.47
CA GLN A 57 -6.21 2.82 4.32
C GLN A 57 -6.35 1.32 4.56
N THR A 58 -6.43 0.51 3.51
CA THR A 58 -6.62 -0.94 3.62
C THR A 58 -5.48 -1.69 2.95
N PHE A 59 -4.82 -2.58 3.70
CA PHE A 59 -3.73 -3.41 3.22
C PHE A 59 -4.21 -4.86 3.06
N TYR A 60 -3.87 -5.47 1.94
CA TYR A 60 -4.29 -6.82 1.58
C TYR A 60 -3.07 -7.72 1.67
N ILE A 61 -3.16 -8.74 2.51
CA ILE A 61 -2.03 -9.59 2.90
C ILE A 61 -2.28 -10.99 2.36
N GLY A 62 -1.35 -11.47 1.53
CA GLY A 62 -1.38 -12.81 0.98
C GLY A 62 -1.12 -13.88 2.04
N SER A 63 -1.34 -15.15 1.66
CA SER A 63 -1.02 -16.30 2.52
C SER A 63 0.47 -16.46 2.82
N ASP A 64 1.33 -15.84 2.01
CA ASP A 64 2.78 -15.73 2.21
C ASP A 64 3.19 -14.60 3.18
N GLY A 65 2.20 -13.85 3.72
CA GLY A 65 2.44 -12.72 4.62
C GLY A 65 2.87 -11.44 3.92
N LEU A 66 2.95 -11.42 2.59
CA LEU A 66 3.32 -10.22 1.83
C LEU A 66 2.10 -9.37 1.50
N ILE A 67 2.30 -8.05 1.48
CA ILE A 67 1.29 -7.13 0.97
C ILE A 67 1.11 -7.39 -0.53
N LYS A 68 -0.12 -7.63 -0.96
CA LYS A 68 -0.49 -7.84 -2.37
C LYS A 68 -1.14 -6.61 -2.98
N ARG A 69 -1.79 -5.81 -2.14
CA ARG A 69 -2.53 -4.62 -2.52
C ARG A 69 -2.65 -3.67 -1.33
N HIS A 70 -2.72 -2.38 -1.64
CA HIS A 70 -2.88 -1.28 -0.70
C HIS A 70 -3.90 -0.30 -1.28
N ASP A 71 -5.01 -0.08 -0.58
CA ASP A 71 -6.06 0.82 -1.02
C ASP A 71 -6.09 2.08 -0.16
N TYR A 72 -6.25 3.23 -0.81
CA TYR A 72 -6.33 4.54 -0.19
C TYR A 72 -7.07 5.54 -1.09
N ASP A 73 -7.47 6.68 -0.54
CA ASP A 73 -7.87 7.85 -1.34
C ASP A 73 -6.67 8.80 -1.47
N ALA A 74 -6.34 9.25 -2.67
CA ALA A 74 -5.27 10.21 -2.92
C ALA A 74 -5.74 11.65 -2.67
N GLU A 75 -6.20 11.96 -1.45
CA GLU A 75 -6.89 13.20 -1.09
C GLU A 75 -6.07 14.46 -1.41
N VAL A 76 -4.76 14.41 -1.11
CA VAL A 76 -3.83 15.54 -1.29
C VAL A 76 -3.74 16.04 -2.73
N VAL A 77 -3.96 15.15 -3.71
CA VAL A 77 -3.92 15.47 -5.14
C VAL A 77 -5.29 15.44 -5.79
N ALA A 78 -6.37 15.28 -5.00
CA ALA A 78 -7.72 15.04 -5.47
C ALA A 78 -7.78 13.91 -6.53
N GLY A 79 -6.99 12.85 -6.30
CA GLY A 79 -6.84 11.73 -7.24
C GLY A 79 -7.95 10.67 -7.11
N GLY A 80 -8.67 10.68 -5.99
CA GLY A 80 -9.71 9.72 -5.67
C GLY A 80 -9.17 8.36 -5.20
N PRO A 81 -10.07 7.37 -5.06
CA PRO A 81 -9.72 6.02 -4.62
C PRO A 81 -8.74 5.33 -5.57
N ALA A 82 -7.72 4.70 -5.00
CA ALA A 82 -6.65 4.04 -5.71
C ALA A 82 -6.38 2.65 -5.15
N ALA A 83 -6.12 1.70 -6.05
CA ALA A 83 -5.63 0.36 -5.74
C ALA A 83 -4.15 0.28 -6.12
N HIS A 84 -3.29 0.14 -5.12
CA HIS A 84 -1.83 0.12 -5.25
C HIS A 84 -1.29 -1.29 -5.10
N TYR A 85 -0.60 -1.78 -6.13
CA TYR A 85 -0.09 -3.14 -6.24
C TYR A 85 1.44 -3.19 -6.14
N PRO A 86 2.00 -3.52 -4.96
CA PRO A 86 3.39 -3.90 -4.83
C PRO A 86 3.65 -5.29 -5.45
N SER A 87 4.80 -5.46 -6.10
CA SER A 87 5.18 -6.68 -6.81
C SER A 87 6.70 -6.80 -6.95
N GLU A 88 7.16 -7.94 -7.51
CA GLU A 88 8.58 -8.26 -7.67
C GLU A 88 9.35 -8.11 -6.36
N TYR A 89 8.82 -8.73 -5.31
CA TYR A 89 9.48 -8.80 -4.01
C TYR A 89 10.84 -9.48 -4.13
N ARG A 90 11.85 -8.89 -3.49
CA ARG A 90 13.19 -9.46 -3.33
C ARG A 90 13.58 -9.35 -1.87
N GLU A 91 14.39 -10.29 -1.43
CA GLU A 91 14.92 -10.31 -0.07
C GLU A 91 16.16 -9.43 0.04
N PHE A 92 16.20 -8.59 1.07
CA PHE A 92 17.33 -7.76 1.46
C PHE A 92 17.50 -7.93 2.97
N ASP A 93 18.59 -8.55 3.41
CA ASP A 93 18.90 -8.81 4.83
C ASP A 93 17.71 -9.41 5.63
N GLY A 94 17.02 -10.38 5.03
CA GLY A 94 15.86 -11.05 5.64
C GLY A 94 14.53 -10.28 5.50
N ILE A 95 14.52 -9.11 4.86
CA ILE A 95 13.32 -8.29 4.65
C ILE A 95 12.88 -8.41 3.18
N MET A 96 11.62 -8.79 2.98
CA MET A 96 11.01 -8.84 1.65
C MET A 96 10.55 -7.45 1.24
N ILE A 97 11.22 -6.85 0.25
CA ILE A 97 10.91 -5.50 -0.26
C ILE A 97 10.37 -5.63 -1.69
N PRO A 98 9.20 -5.05 -2.02
CA PRO A 98 8.71 -5.02 -3.39
C PRO A 98 9.56 -4.05 -4.21
N THR A 99 10.01 -4.46 -5.39
CA THR A 99 10.81 -3.61 -6.27
C THR A 99 9.98 -2.91 -7.34
N LYS A 100 8.71 -3.28 -7.51
CA LYS A 100 7.77 -2.60 -8.41
C LYS A 100 6.46 -2.28 -7.71
N ARG A 101 5.87 -1.17 -8.11
CA ARG A 101 4.58 -0.67 -7.62
C ARG A 101 3.79 -0.07 -8.77
N ARG A 102 2.54 -0.48 -8.90
CA ARG A 102 1.61 0.04 -9.92
C ARG A 102 0.31 0.43 -9.27
N VAL A 103 -0.20 1.61 -9.61
CA VAL A 103 -1.43 2.15 -9.01
C VAL A 103 -2.48 2.33 -10.09
N TYR A 104 -3.70 1.91 -9.79
CA TYR A 104 -4.85 1.97 -10.69
C TYR A 104 -6.04 2.63 -9.96
N PRO A 105 -7.04 3.17 -10.67
CA PRO A 105 -8.27 3.62 -10.04
C PRO A 105 -8.98 2.45 -9.37
N LEU A 106 -9.54 2.73 -8.20
CA LEU A 106 -10.38 1.80 -7.45
C LEU A 106 -11.86 2.13 -7.70
N ALA A 107 -12.61 1.15 -8.20
CA ALA A 107 -14.05 1.25 -8.37
C ALA A 107 -14.80 1.05 -7.05
N GLU A 108 -16.06 1.48 -7.01
CA GLU A 108 -16.93 1.37 -5.81
C GLU A 108 -17.15 -0.07 -5.34
N ASP A 109 -17.08 -1.04 -6.25
CA ASP A 109 -17.20 -2.47 -5.94
C ASP A 109 -15.89 -3.08 -5.39
N GLY A 110 -14.84 -2.28 -5.23
CA GLY A 110 -13.54 -2.71 -4.75
C GLY A 110 -12.61 -3.24 -5.85
N THR A 111 -13.02 -3.27 -7.12
CA THR A 111 -12.17 -3.73 -8.22
C THR A 111 -11.23 -2.64 -8.73
N ALA A 112 -10.02 -3.04 -9.14
CA ALA A 112 -9.06 -2.13 -9.74
C ALA A 112 -9.27 -2.05 -11.27
N ASN A 113 -9.36 -0.84 -11.82
CA ASN A 113 -9.37 -0.64 -13.27
C ASN A 113 -7.94 -0.75 -13.83
N ARG A 114 -7.51 -1.98 -14.12
CA ARG A 114 -6.15 -2.28 -14.60
C ARG A 114 -5.82 -1.75 -16.00
N ASP A 115 -6.80 -1.23 -16.74
CA ASP A 115 -6.57 -0.60 -18.06
C ASP A 115 -6.04 0.84 -17.95
N LEU A 116 -6.15 1.48 -16.76
CA LEU A 116 -5.70 2.84 -16.53
C LEU A 116 -4.58 2.89 -15.48
N LEU A 117 -3.33 2.89 -15.92
CA LEU A 117 -2.19 3.06 -15.02
C LEU A 117 -2.06 4.52 -14.57
N LEU A 118 -2.22 4.77 -13.26
CA LEU A 118 -2.09 6.10 -12.66
C LEU A 118 -0.64 6.42 -12.28
N VAL A 119 0.03 5.49 -11.60
CA VAL A 119 1.40 5.67 -11.08
C VAL A 119 2.19 4.39 -11.29
N SER A 120 3.44 4.53 -11.76
CA SER A 120 4.44 3.47 -11.77
C SER A 120 5.68 3.89 -11.00
N ILE A 121 6.10 3.05 -10.07
CA ILE A 121 7.34 3.21 -9.32
C ILE A 121 8.14 1.92 -9.46
N ASP A 122 9.40 2.05 -9.86
CA ASP A 122 10.38 0.98 -9.90
C ASP A 122 11.54 1.40 -8.99
N LEU A 123 11.91 0.51 -8.06
CA LEU A 123 13.00 0.72 -7.12
C LEU A 123 14.17 -0.17 -7.51
N ASP A 124 15.34 0.44 -7.63
CA ASP A 124 16.61 -0.21 -7.87
C ASP A 124 17.65 0.25 -6.84
N GLY A 125 18.82 -0.40 -6.86
CA GLY A 125 19.94 -0.02 -5.98
C GLY A 125 19.65 -0.13 -4.48
N ILE A 126 18.70 -0.97 -4.06
CA ILE A 126 18.35 -1.13 -2.64
C ILE A 126 19.49 -1.85 -1.92
N THR A 127 19.98 -1.21 -0.85
CA THR A 127 20.94 -1.76 0.11
C THR A 127 20.47 -1.40 1.53
N LEU A 128 20.62 -2.33 2.46
CA LEU A 128 20.44 -2.08 3.89
C LEU A 128 21.83 -2.16 4.55
N GLU A 129 22.04 -1.37 5.61
CA GLU A 129 23.29 -1.32 6.39
C GLU A 129 23.04 -1.64 7.86
#